data_AF-A0A5C4PE55-F1
#
_entry.id   AF-A0A5C4PE55-F1
#
_cell.length_a   1.000
_cell.length_b   1.000
_cell.length_c   1.000
_cell.angle_alpha   90.00
_cell.angle_beta   90.00
_cell.angle_gamma   90.00
#
_symmetry.space_group_name_H-M   'P 1'
#
loop_
_entity.id
_entity.type
_entity.pdbx_description
1 polymer ?
#
loop_
_entity_poly.entity_id
_entity_poly.type
_entity_poly.pdbx_seq_one_letter_code
_entity_poly.pdbx_strand_id
1 'polypeptide(L)'
;MQGSTTVAQQVGGQRVHEHQPVSSQNIAHQILECLFRRRSLAPGESDELSLQVLEPHLAKVMRAVESGRKVEMVLPAFPGKSPSRKKTLSHLPDLAEFHAIDELHRLCAEIQAIYAPGALIHICSDGYVFADLVRVPDADVKAYTDSIQDYAEQHYGGMFAHFDLRNAYPQLDCLDAMREEMMIEHGQSLILLQQRFKDDPHMMLMYCGIHRFLSEDYSGLEAFAGMSLNAVKKIAKPASQRVIQRSEAWSALLQARYPDCLRLSIHPQLAVSTKIGIRLVPTSDLWRTPWHSVAIKRRGVVTLEKRSNVDERFHRLVFRKGRPCHYASAQ
;
A
#
# COMPACT_ATOMS: atom_id res chain seq x y z
N MET A 1 -18.61 87.01 5.02
CA MET A 1 -19.19 86.46 3.78
C MET A 1 -18.05 86.06 2.88
N GLN A 2 -17.91 84.86 2.33
CA GLN A 2 -18.62 83.59 2.41
C GLN A 2 -17.53 82.54 2.18
N GLY A 3 -17.59 81.43 2.95
CA GLY A 3 -16.73 80.28 2.72
C GLY A 3 -17.05 79.60 1.40
N SER A 4 -16.06 78.91 0.85
CA SER A 4 -16.28 77.87 -0.16
C SER A 4 -15.54 76.62 0.25
N THR A 5 -16.32 75.54 0.25
CA THR A 5 -16.08 74.26 0.88
C THR A 5 -15.83 73.23 -0.22
N THR A 6 -14.99 72.23 0.06
CA THR A 6 -14.94 70.88 -0.56
C THR A 6 -14.49 70.82 -2.04
N VAL A 7 -13.65 69.88 -2.49
CA VAL A 7 -13.77 68.42 -2.35
C VAL A 7 -12.37 67.78 -2.35
N ALA A 8 -12.07 67.00 -1.31
CA ALA A 8 -10.96 66.06 -1.31
C ALA A 8 -11.36 64.81 -2.11
N GLN A 9 -10.64 64.52 -3.19
CA GLN A 9 -10.76 63.26 -3.92
C GLN A 9 -10.14 62.13 -3.08
N GLN A 10 -10.99 61.32 -2.46
CA GLN A 10 -10.61 59.99 -1.99
C GLN A 10 -10.41 59.09 -3.22
N VAL A 11 -9.15 58.84 -3.56
CA VAL A 11 -8.79 57.76 -4.46
C VAL A 11 -9.03 56.45 -3.70
N GLY A 12 -10.11 55.77 -4.04
CA GLY A 12 -10.43 54.44 -3.54
C GLY A 12 -9.36 53.46 -3.98
N GLY A 13 -8.41 53.18 -3.09
CA GLY A 13 -7.51 52.03 -3.23
C GLY A 13 -8.35 50.77 -3.25
N GLN A 14 -8.43 50.12 -4.42
CA GLN A 14 -8.85 48.74 -4.54
C GLN A 14 -8.01 47.94 -3.56
N ARG A 15 -8.67 47.37 -2.54
CA ARG A 15 -8.07 46.34 -1.70
C ARG A 15 -7.68 45.21 -2.63
N VAL A 16 -6.38 45.11 -2.90
CA VAL A 16 -5.76 43.86 -3.34
C VAL A 16 -6.23 42.82 -2.34
N HIS A 17 -6.98 41.82 -2.82
CA HIS A 17 -7.27 40.64 -2.03
C HIS A 17 -5.92 40.00 -1.69
N GLU A 18 -5.35 40.37 -0.55
CA GLU A 18 -4.30 39.60 0.10
C GLU A 18 -4.90 38.21 0.31
N HIS A 19 -4.43 37.24 -0.47
CA HIS A 19 -4.62 35.83 -0.15
C HIS A 19 -4.07 35.65 1.27
N GLN A 20 -4.96 35.52 2.26
CA GLN A 20 -4.56 35.04 3.57
C GLN A 20 -3.78 33.73 3.33
N PRO A 21 -2.53 33.62 3.81
CA PRO A 21 -1.79 32.38 3.68
C PRO A 21 -2.62 31.29 4.37
N VAL A 22 -3.06 30.31 3.58
CA VAL A 22 -3.77 29.14 4.11
C VAL A 22 -2.84 28.52 5.15
N SER A 23 -3.31 28.35 6.39
CA SER A 23 -2.45 27.85 7.47
C SER A 23 -1.89 26.47 7.11
N SER A 24 -0.65 26.17 7.52
CA SER A 24 -0.02 24.85 7.31
C SER A 24 -0.93 23.71 7.80
N GLN A 25 -1.63 23.96 8.91
CA GLN A 25 -2.63 23.06 9.47
C GLN A 25 -3.82 22.81 8.53
N ASN A 26 -4.37 23.84 7.89
CA ASN A 26 -5.48 23.69 6.96
C ASN A 26 -5.07 22.87 5.73
N ILE A 27 -3.88 23.14 5.16
CA ILE A 27 -3.33 22.33 4.05
C ILE A 27 -3.14 20.88 4.51
N ALA A 28 -2.57 20.67 5.70
CA ALA A 28 -2.36 19.33 6.25
C ALA A 28 -3.67 18.56 6.43
N HIS A 29 -4.74 19.21 6.89
CA HIS A 29 -6.07 18.62 7.00
C HIS A 29 -6.59 18.18 5.63
N GLN A 30 -6.54 19.06 4.62
CA GLN A 30 -7.00 18.72 3.26
C GLN A 30 -6.22 17.55 2.65
N ILE A 31 -4.89 17.49 2.87
CA ILE A 31 -4.05 16.38 2.41
C ILE A 31 -4.48 15.06 3.08
N LEU A 32 -4.70 15.08 4.40
CA LEU A 32 -5.15 13.88 5.11
C LEU A 32 -6.56 13.46 4.67
N GLU A 33 -7.51 14.39 4.56
CA GLU A 33 -8.85 14.09 4.04
C GLU A 33 -8.77 13.42 2.66
N CYS A 34 -7.95 13.97 1.75
CA CYS A 34 -7.71 13.42 0.42
C CYS A 34 -7.21 11.97 0.48
N LEU A 35 -6.26 11.68 1.37
CA LEU A 35 -5.68 10.36 1.56
C LEU A 35 -6.70 9.38 2.18
N PHE A 36 -7.42 9.82 3.21
CA PHE A 36 -8.40 9.00 3.93
C PHE A 36 -9.64 8.66 3.09
N ARG A 37 -9.93 9.37 1.99
CA ARG A 37 -10.95 8.93 1.00
C ARG A 37 -10.72 7.52 0.46
N ARG A 38 -9.47 7.04 0.46
CA ARG A 38 -9.08 5.72 -0.03
C ARG A 38 -8.93 4.68 1.08
N ARG A 39 -9.33 5.01 2.31
CA ARG A 39 -8.96 4.17 3.47
C ARG A 39 -9.58 2.78 3.47
N SER A 40 -8.85 1.83 4.01
CA SER A 40 -9.29 0.46 4.30
C SER A 40 -9.38 0.29 5.82
N LEU A 41 -10.60 0.15 6.33
CA LEU A 41 -10.88 0.02 7.76
C LEU A 41 -11.11 -1.43 8.15
N ALA A 42 -10.68 -1.79 9.36
CA ALA A 42 -11.01 -3.07 9.96
C ALA A 42 -12.55 -3.21 10.12
N PRO A 43 -13.09 -4.43 10.04
CA PRO A 43 -14.53 -4.64 10.18
C PRO A 43 -15.06 -4.10 11.51
N GLY A 44 -16.13 -3.30 11.45
CA GLY A 44 -16.78 -2.72 12.63
C GLY A 44 -16.32 -1.30 12.99
N GLU A 45 -15.27 -0.79 12.36
CA GLU A 45 -14.78 0.58 12.59
C GLU A 45 -15.67 1.63 11.92
N SER A 46 -15.76 2.81 12.53
CA SER A 46 -16.50 3.96 11.98
C SER A 46 -15.75 4.62 10.82
N ASP A 47 -16.50 5.00 9.77
CA ASP A 47 -15.99 5.80 8.66
C ASP A 47 -16.06 7.32 8.95
N GLU A 48 -16.14 7.74 10.21
CA GLU A 48 -15.96 9.14 10.60
C GLU A 48 -14.48 9.56 10.55
N LEU A 49 -14.21 10.81 10.16
CA LEU A 49 -12.88 11.43 10.18
C LEU A 49 -12.80 12.46 11.30
N SER A 50 -12.72 11.98 12.54
CA SER A 50 -12.56 12.84 13.71
C SER A 50 -11.12 13.32 13.87
N LEU A 51 -10.90 14.35 14.71
CA LEU A 51 -9.55 14.84 15.01
C LEU A 51 -8.64 13.74 15.58
N GLN A 52 -9.18 12.81 16.37
CA GLN A 52 -8.42 11.68 16.95
C GLN A 52 -7.88 10.73 15.86
N VAL A 53 -8.62 10.57 14.76
CA VAL A 53 -8.19 9.75 13.61
C VAL A 53 -7.05 10.43 12.85
N LEU A 54 -7.08 11.77 12.76
CA LEU A 54 -6.08 12.54 12.01
C LEU A 54 -4.81 12.81 12.83
N GLU A 55 -4.93 12.99 14.15
CA GLU A 55 -3.85 13.38 15.07
C GLU A 55 -2.54 12.61 14.87
N PRO A 56 -2.52 11.26 14.72
CA PRO A 56 -1.28 10.50 14.55
C PRO A 56 -0.47 10.88 13.31
N HIS A 57 -1.10 11.59 12.36
CA HIS A 57 -0.53 11.92 11.06
C HIS A 57 -0.27 13.41 10.88
N LEU A 58 -1.03 14.27 11.57
CA LEU A 58 -1.01 15.73 11.38
C LEU A 58 0.39 16.32 11.49
N ALA A 59 1.12 15.99 12.55
CA ALA A 59 2.44 16.58 12.80
C ALA A 59 3.44 16.26 11.67
N LYS A 60 3.34 15.07 11.05
CA LYS A 60 4.21 14.67 9.93
C LYS A 60 3.91 15.49 8.67
N VAL A 61 2.62 15.65 8.35
CA VAL A 61 2.20 16.44 7.18
C VAL A 61 2.51 17.92 7.38
N MET A 62 2.24 18.47 8.57
CA MET A 62 2.55 19.87 8.88
C MET A 62 4.05 20.16 8.73
N ARG A 63 4.93 19.29 9.24
CA ARG A 63 6.38 19.45 9.05
C ARG A 63 6.79 19.50 7.58
N ALA A 64 6.20 18.64 6.73
CA ALA A 64 6.47 18.66 5.29
C ALA A 64 5.98 19.98 4.66
N VAL A 65 4.75 20.39 4.97
CA VAL A 65 4.14 21.62 4.46
C VAL A 65 4.94 22.86 4.85
N GLU A 66 5.28 23.00 6.13
CA GLU A 66 6.04 24.14 6.68
C GLU A 66 7.45 24.23 6.12
N SER A 67 8.06 23.09 5.76
CA SER A 67 9.37 23.05 5.13
C SER A 67 9.34 23.11 3.60
N GLY A 68 8.16 23.27 2.98
CA GLY A 68 8.05 23.33 1.51
C GLY A 68 8.44 22.03 0.81
N ARG A 69 8.48 20.89 1.51
CA ARG A 69 8.91 19.59 0.99
C ARG A 69 7.73 18.69 0.68
N LYS A 70 7.94 17.71 -0.21
CA LYS A 70 6.96 16.67 -0.51
C LYS A 70 6.47 15.99 0.76
N VAL A 71 5.18 15.64 0.80
CA VAL A 71 4.65 14.72 1.80
C VAL A 71 5.10 13.32 1.44
N GLU A 72 5.99 12.75 2.25
CA GLU A 72 6.53 11.43 2.00
C GLU A 72 5.70 10.34 2.70
N MET A 73 5.45 9.26 1.98
CA MET A 73 4.67 8.12 2.43
C MET A 73 5.44 6.83 2.21
N VAL A 74 5.36 5.87 3.13
CA VAL A 74 5.98 4.55 3.02
C VAL A 74 4.92 3.47 2.93
N LEU A 75 4.97 2.66 1.87
CA LEU A 75 3.99 1.62 1.56
C LEU A 75 4.68 0.25 1.39
N PRO A 76 4.55 -0.69 2.34
CA PRO A 76 4.92 -2.09 2.14
C PRO A 76 3.88 -2.75 1.27
N ALA A 77 4.29 -3.10 0.06
CA ALA A 77 3.42 -3.63 -0.97
C ALA A 77 4.27 -4.18 -2.12
N PHE A 78 3.62 -4.86 -3.05
CA PHE A 78 4.23 -5.37 -4.27
C PHE A 78 5.41 -6.35 -3.98
N PRO A 79 5.18 -7.43 -3.20
CA PRO A 79 6.22 -8.42 -2.88
C PRO A 79 6.60 -9.35 -4.04
N GLY A 80 5.71 -9.52 -5.01
CA GLY A 80 5.74 -10.64 -5.96
C GLY A 80 4.36 -11.26 -6.10
N LYS A 81 4.05 -11.84 -7.26
CA LYS A 81 2.79 -12.58 -7.46
C LYS A 81 2.75 -13.82 -6.57
N SER A 82 1.55 -14.12 -6.07
CA SER A 82 1.22 -15.42 -5.50
C SER A 82 1.75 -16.56 -6.40
N PRO A 83 2.35 -17.60 -5.81
CA PRO A 83 2.83 -18.74 -6.58
C PRO A 83 1.67 -19.62 -7.07
N SER A 84 0.45 -19.41 -6.57
CA SER A 84 -0.74 -20.16 -6.97
C SER A 84 -1.34 -19.62 -8.27
N ARG A 85 -1.26 -20.41 -9.34
CA ARG A 85 -1.92 -20.08 -10.62
C ARG A 85 -3.44 -20.23 -10.58
N LYS A 86 -4.02 -20.66 -9.45
CA LYS A 86 -5.46 -20.54 -9.17
C LYS A 86 -5.83 -19.12 -8.74
N LYS A 87 -4.87 -18.32 -8.28
CA LYS A 87 -5.07 -16.92 -7.88
C LYS A 87 -4.63 -15.94 -8.97
N THR A 88 -3.55 -16.26 -9.68
CA THR A 88 -2.86 -15.33 -10.60
C THR A 88 -2.65 -15.90 -12.00
N LEU A 89 -2.36 -15.02 -12.96
CA LEU A 89 -2.09 -15.40 -14.36
C LEU A 89 -0.66 -15.94 -14.55
N SER A 90 0.33 -15.33 -13.88
CA SER A 90 1.75 -15.68 -13.96
C SER A 90 2.52 -15.18 -12.72
N HIS A 91 3.86 -15.29 -12.72
CA HIS A 91 4.71 -14.69 -11.68
C HIS A 91 4.96 -13.18 -11.90
N LEU A 92 4.68 -12.65 -13.09
CA LEU A 92 4.93 -11.25 -13.45
C LEU A 92 3.73 -10.35 -13.09
N PRO A 93 3.96 -9.04 -12.87
CA PRO A 93 2.90 -8.04 -12.77
C PRO A 93 2.00 -8.07 -14.00
N ASP A 94 0.71 -7.87 -13.77
CA ASP A 94 -0.29 -7.78 -14.82
C ASP A 94 -1.09 -6.47 -14.67
N LEU A 95 -2.25 -6.34 -15.32
CA LEU A 95 -3.03 -5.10 -15.25
C LEU A 95 -3.38 -4.72 -13.80
N ALA A 96 -3.53 -5.69 -12.90
CA ALA A 96 -3.90 -5.43 -11.51
C ALA A 96 -2.84 -4.55 -10.81
N GLU A 97 -1.56 -4.90 -10.96
CA GLU A 97 -0.46 -4.13 -10.39
C GLU A 97 -0.29 -2.78 -11.04
N PHE A 98 -0.27 -2.74 -12.38
CA PHE A 98 -0.06 -1.48 -13.10
C PHE A 98 -1.16 -0.48 -12.79
N HIS A 99 -2.40 -0.95 -12.73
CA HIS A 99 -3.52 -0.11 -12.32
C HIS A 99 -3.38 0.36 -10.87
N ALA A 100 -2.91 -0.48 -9.95
CA ALA A 100 -2.63 -0.05 -8.57
C ALA A 100 -1.57 1.05 -8.50
N ILE A 101 -0.52 0.99 -9.33
CA ILE A 101 0.47 2.07 -9.45
C ILE A 101 -0.18 3.34 -10.01
N ASP A 102 -1.04 3.23 -11.03
CA ASP A 102 -1.79 4.36 -11.57
C ASP A 102 -2.67 5.04 -10.49
N GLU A 103 -3.33 4.26 -9.62
CA GLU A 103 -4.15 4.80 -8.52
C GLU A 103 -3.31 5.51 -7.46
N LEU A 104 -2.13 4.96 -7.12
CA LEU A 104 -1.20 5.62 -6.19
C LEU A 104 -0.65 6.92 -6.79
N HIS A 105 -0.40 6.94 -8.10
CA HIS A 105 -0.03 8.17 -8.81
C HIS A 105 -1.15 9.21 -8.73
N ARG A 106 -2.41 8.81 -8.95
CA ARG A 106 -3.55 9.72 -8.83
C ARG A 106 -3.69 10.30 -7.43
N LEU A 107 -3.45 9.51 -6.39
CA LEU A 107 -3.39 10.02 -5.02
C LEU A 107 -2.31 11.11 -4.89
N CYS A 108 -1.10 10.89 -5.42
CA CYS A 108 -0.03 11.89 -5.37
C CYS A 108 -0.40 13.16 -6.16
N ALA A 109 -1.04 13.02 -7.32
CA ALA A 109 -1.50 14.16 -8.13
C ALA A 109 -2.60 14.96 -7.44
N GLU A 110 -3.54 14.30 -6.76
CA GLU A 110 -4.57 14.97 -5.95
C GLU A 110 -3.97 15.74 -4.78
N ILE A 111 -2.96 15.18 -4.10
CA ILE A 111 -2.21 15.89 -3.06
C ILE A 111 -1.47 17.09 -3.66
N GLN A 112 -0.89 16.94 -4.86
CA GLN A 112 -0.20 18.04 -5.55
C GLN A 112 -1.13 19.19 -5.92
N ALA A 113 -2.38 18.91 -6.26
CA ALA A 113 -3.39 19.93 -6.52
C ALA A 113 -3.77 20.74 -5.27
N ILE A 114 -3.65 20.14 -4.07
CA ILE A 114 -3.86 20.80 -2.78
C ILE A 114 -2.59 21.55 -2.33
N TYR A 115 -1.42 20.96 -2.58
CA TYR A 115 -0.13 21.43 -2.10
C TYR A 115 0.94 21.26 -3.19
N ALA A 116 1.40 22.37 -3.77
CA ALA A 116 2.22 22.38 -4.99
C ALA A 116 3.46 21.44 -4.99
N PRO A 117 4.23 21.27 -3.90
CA PRO A 117 5.31 20.29 -3.87
C PRO A 117 4.84 18.84 -4.07
N GLY A 118 3.61 18.53 -3.67
CA GLY A 118 2.97 17.23 -3.85
C GLY A 118 3.45 16.17 -2.85
N ALA A 119 3.44 14.92 -3.30
CA ALA A 119 3.80 13.77 -2.49
C ALA A 119 4.80 12.84 -3.19
N LEU A 120 5.43 11.98 -2.40
CA LEU A 120 6.28 10.89 -2.87
C LEU A 120 5.95 9.62 -2.09
N ILE A 121 5.85 8.49 -2.80
CA ILE A 121 5.59 7.18 -2.20
C ILE A 121 6.84 6.33 -2.32
N HIS A 122 7.39 5.92 -1.17
CA HIS A 122 8.37 4.85 -1.06
C HIS A 122 7.63 3.50 -1.11
N ILE A 123 7.72 2.81 -2.24
CA ILE A 123 7.27 1.42 -2.37
C ILE A 123 8.32 0.53 -1.71
N CYS A 124 8.03 0.11 -0.49
CA CYS A 124 8.90 -0.69 0.35
C CYS A 124 8.62 -2.19 0.15
N SER A 125 9.03 -2.76 -0.99
CA SER A 125 8.74 -4.15 -1.34
C SER A 125 9.23 -5.11 -0.26
N ASP A 126 8.32 -5.94 0.21
CA ASP A 126 8.52 -6.96 1.23
C ASP A 126 8.69 -8.37 0.62
N GLY A 127 8.92 -8.44 -0.69
CA GLY A 127 9.12 -9.70 -1.42
C GLY A 127 10.25 -10.53 -0.87
N TYR A 128 11.46 -9.96 -0.84
CA TYR A 128 12.63 -10.63 -0.30
C TYR A 128 12.53 -10.89 1.20
N VAL A 129 11.68 -10.17 1.94
CA VAL A 129 11.45 -10.43 3.37
C VAL A 129 10.73 -11.77 3.58
N PHE A 130 9.85 -12.17 2.65
CA PHE A 130 8.96 -13.32 2.84
C PHE A 130 9.15 -14.47 1.84
N ALA A 131 9.94 -14.31 0.79
CA ALA A 131 9.99 -15.21 -0.37
C ALA A 131 10.07 -16.72 -0.03
N ASP A 132 10.92 -17.09 0.94
CA ASP A 132 11.06 -18.44 1.50
C ASP A 132 9.78 -18.94 2.20
N LEU A 133 9.14 -18.09 3.01
CA LEU A 133 7.91 -18.40 3.74
C LEU A 133 6.71 -18.54 2.80
N VAL A 134 6.65 -17.72 1.74
CA VAL A 134 5.55 -17.75 0.76
C VAL A 134 5.83 -18.67 -0.43
N ARG A 135 7.01 -19.31 -0.47
CA ARG A 135 7.44 -20.24 -1.54
C ARG A 135 7.43 -19.59 -2.93
N VAL A 136 7.90 -18.35 -3.00
CA VAL A 136 8.15 -17.64 -4.26
C VAL A 136 9.67 -17.60 -4.48
N PRO A 137 10.19 -18.09 -5.62
CA PRO A 137 11.63 -18.01 -5.90
C PRO A 137 12.13 -16.56 -5.90
N ASP A 138 13.33 -16.31 -5.37
CA ASP A 138 13.90 -14.95 -5.34
C ASP A 138 14.06 -14.35 -6.76
N ALA A 139 14.27 -15.19 -7.79
CA ALA A 139 14.31 -14.75 -9.18
C ALA A 139 12.93 -14.23 -9.68
N ASP A 140 11.83 -14.83 -9.23
CA ASP A 140 10.48 -14.37 -9.55
C ASP A 140 10.18 -13.05 -8.82
N VAL A 141 10.62 -12.91 -7.56
CA VAL A 141 10.56 -11.64 -6.82
C VAL A 141 11.33 -10.57 -7.57
N LYS A 142 12.56 -10.86 -8.01
CA LYS A 142 13.37 -9.91 -8.79
C LYS A 142 12.66 -9.46 -10.07
N ALA A 143 12.23 -10.41 -10.90
CA ALA A 143 11.56 -10.10 -12.16
C ALA A 143 10.27 -9.29 -11.97
N TYR A 144 9.54 -9.56 -10.88
CA TYR A 144 8.36 -8.79 -10.51
C TYR A 144 8.73 -7.37 -10.08
N THR A 145 9.68 -7.21 -9.15
CA THR A 145 10.11 -5.91 -8.63
C THR A 145 10.69 -5.04 -9.74
N ASP A 146 11.55 -5.58 -10.60
CA ASP A 146 12.11 -4.86 -11.75
C ASP A 146 10.97 -4.34 -12.66
N SER A 147 9.96 -5.18 -12.96
CA SER A 147 8.85 -4.77 -13.82
C SER A 147 7.94 -3.71 -13.20
N ILE A 148 7.82 -3.65 -11.87
CA ILE A 148 7.08 -2.58 -11.17
C ILE A 148 7.88 -1.28 -11.21
N GLN A 149 9.18 -1.35 -10.95
CA GLN A 149 10.10 -0.22 -11.01
C GLN A 149 10.11 0.40 -12.41
N ASP A 150 10.33 -0.42 -13.44
CA ASP A 150 10.32 0.02 -14.83
C ASP A 150 9.02 0.73 -15.20
N TYR A 151 7.87 0.19 -14.78
CA TYR A 151 6.57 0.81 -15.05
C TYR A 151 6.43 2.16 -14.33
N ALA A 152 6.75 2.22 -13.04
CA ALA A 152 6.67 3.44 -12.26
C ALA A 152 7.60 4.54 -12.80
N GLU A 153 8.82 4.19 -13.19
CA GLU A 153 9.79 5.15 -13.74
C GLU A 153 9.39 5.66 -15.13
N GLN A 154 8.98 4.76 -16.02
CA GLN A 154 8.58 5.12 -17.39
C GLN A 154 7.33 6.01 -17.44
N HIS A 155 6.40 5.80 -16.51
CA HIS A 155 5.11 6.49 -16.52
C HIS A 155 5.06 7.69 -15.56
N TYR A 156 5.75 7.62 -14.42
CA TYR A 156 5.55 8.52 -13.27
C TYR A 156 6.86 8.91 -12.56
N GLY A 157 7.92 9.16 -13.34
CA GLY A 157 9.24 9.54 -12.83
C GLY A 157 9.19 10.64 -11.77
N GLY A 158 9.87 10.40 -10.64
CA GLY A 158 9.98 11.35 -9.52
C GLY A 158 8.82 11.33 -8.50
N MET A 159 7.82 10.46 -8.68
CA MET A 159 6.73 10.26 -7.70
C MET A 159 6.89 9.00 -6.83
N PHE A 160 7.65 8.04 -7.31
CA PHE A 160 7.92 6.79 -6.60
C PHE A 160 9.40 6.64 -6.30
N ALA A 161 9.70 6.16 -5.10
CA ALA A 161 11.00 5.64 -4.72
C ALA A 161 10.82 4.17 -4.33
N HIS A 162 11.86 3.35 -4.52
CA HIS A 162 11.80 1.94 -4.22
C HIS A 162 12.80 1.57 -3.12
N PHE A 163 12.37 0.71 -2.22
CA PHE A 163 13.19 0.19 -1.14
C PHE A 163 12.84 -1.28 -0.89
N ASP A 164 13.84 -2.15 -0.85
CA ASP A 164 13.66 -3.55 -0.50
C ASP A 164 14.75 -3.99 0.49
N LEU A 165 14.73 -5.29 0.84
CA LEU A 165 15.67 -5.86 1.80
C LEU A 165 17.15 -5.67 1.40
N ARG A 166 17.47 -5.65 0.10
CA ARG A 166 18.84 -5.45 -0.39
C ARG A 166 19.30 -4.01 -0.19
N ASN A 167 18.37 -3.05 -0.26
CA ASN A 167 18.67 -1.65 0.06
C ASN A 167 18.88 -1.43 1.56
N ALA A 168 18.27 -2.26 2.40
CA ALA A 168 18.44 -2.20 3.86
C ALA A 168 19.81 -2.73 4.30
N TYR A 169 20.31 -3.77 3.63
CA TYR A 169 21.57 -4.46 3.98
C TYR A 169 22.51 -4.58 2.77
N PRO A 170 22.96 -3.47 2.17
CA PRO A 170 23.78 -3.48 0.95
C PRO A 170 25.17 -4.12 1.14
N GLN A 171 25.60 -4.32 2.39
CA GLN A 171 26.86 -4.96 2.76
C GLN A 171 26.82 -6.49 2.74
N LEU A 172 25.63 -7.09 2.61
CA LEU A 172 25.45 -8.54 2.59
C LEU A 172 25.15 -9.01 1.16
N ASP A 173 25.69 -10.17 0.77
CA ASP A 173 25.48 -10.73 -0.57
C ASP A 173 24.44 -11.87 -0.60
N CYS A 174 23.89 -12.26 0.56
CA CYS A 174 22.98 -13.39 0.72
C CYS A 174 21.66 -12.95 1.34
N LEU A 175 20.53 -13.24 0.66
CA LEU A 175 19.18 -12.86 1.12
C LEU A 175 18.81 -13.51 2.46
N ASP A 176 19.24 -14.74 2.73
CA ASP A 176 19.00 -15.38 4.02
C ASP A 176 19.74 -14.66 5.15
N ALA A 177 20.99 -14.25 4.92
CA ALA A 177 21.74 -13.45 5.89
C ALA A 177 21.06 -12.10 6.15
N MET A 178 20.53 -11.43 5.11
CA MET A 178 19.79 -10.18 5.27
C MET A 178 18.50 -10.36 6.08
N ARG A 179 17.77 -11.47 5.86
CA ARG A 179 16.55 -11.79 6.62
C ARG A 179 16.89 -12.01 8.10
N GLU A 180 17.98 -12.72 8.38
CA GLU A 180 18.44 -12.94 9.75
C GLU A 180 18.92 -11.66 10.42
N GLU A 181 19.71 -10.81 9.74
CA GLU A 181 20.15 -9.52 10.27
C GLU A 181 18.95 -8.61 10.61
N MET A 182 17.95 -8.53 9.73
CA MET A 182 16.70 -7.83 10.02
C MET A 182 15.98 -8.36 11.25
N MET A 183 16.00 -9.68 11.45
CA MET A 183 15.40 -10.30 12.63
C MET A 183 16.22 -10.06 13.90
N ILE A 184 17.53 -9.92 13.81
CA ILE A 184 18.41 -9.56 14.94
C ILE A 184 18.15 -8.11 15.36
N GLU A 185 18.13 -7.17 14.41
CA GLU A 185 18.00 -5.74 14.70
C GLU A 185 16.57 -5.33 15.11
N HIS A 186 15.55 -5.96 14.52
CA HIS A 186 14.17 -5.49 14.60
C HIS A 186 13.14 -6.56 14.96
N GLY A 187 13.55 -7.83 15.06
CA GLY A 187 12.65 -8.94 15.30
C GLY A 187 12.15 -9.04 16.75
N GLN A 188 10.91 -9.54 16.90
CA GLN A 188 10.38 -9.98 18.19
C GLN A 188 10.36 -11.51 18.26
N SER A 189 10.38 -12.06 19.48
CA SER A 189 10.28 -13.51 19.67
C SER A 189 8.90 -14.03 19.26
N LEU A 190 8.87 -15.25 18.72
CA LEU A 190 7.62 -15.90 18.33
C LEU A 190 6.69 -16.13 19.53
N ILE A 191 7.24 -16.32 20.73
CA ILE A 191 6.48 -16.51 21.98
C ILE A 191 5.69 -15.25 22.31
N LEU A 192 6.33 -14.08 22.27
CA LEU A 192 5.68 -12.79 22.50
C LEU A 192 4.57 -12.54 21.47
N LEU A 193 4.85 -12.83 20.20
CA LEU A 193 3.88 -12.69 19.13
C LEU A 193 2.64 -13.58 19.35
N GLN A 194 2.85 -14.83 19.79
CA GLN A 194 1.77 -15.77 20.10
C GLN A 194 0.92 -15.34 21.31
N GLN A 195 1.51 -14.66 22.29
CA GLN A 195 0.76 -14.06 23.40
C GLN A 195 -0.12 -12.92 22.88
N ARG A 196 0.43 -12.02 22.07
CA ARG A 196 -0.32 -10.89 21.48
C ARG A 196 -1.49 -11.33 20.61
N PHE A 197 -1.40 -12.44 19.88
CA PHE A 197 -2.56 -12.96 19.15
C PHE A 197 -3.76 -13.30 20.06
N LYS A 198 -3.54 -13.59 21.34
CA LYS A 198 -4.62 -13.87 22.29
C LYS A 198 -5.20 -12.59 22.88
N ASP A 199 -4.34 -11.59 23.11
CA ASP A 199 -4.68 -10.39 23.87
C ASP A 199 -5.18 -9.23 22.99
N ASP A 200 -4.83 -9.25 21.70
CA ASP A 200 -5.17 -8.19 20.74
C ASP A 200 -6.06 -8.76 19.59
N PRO A 201 -7.36 -8.41 19.58
CA PRO A 201 -8.29 -8.83 18.52
C PRO A 201 -7.87 -8.42 17.11
N HIS A 202 -7.23 -7.26 16.95
CA HIS A 202 -6.76 -6.79 15.64
C HIS A 202 -5.57 -7.64 15.16
N MET A 203 -4.66 -8.02 16.06
CA MET A 203 -3.58 -8.96 15.72
C MET A 203 -4.12 -10.35 15.37
N MET A 204 -5.17 -10.83 16.04
CA MET A 204 -5.84 -12.08 15.66
C MET A 204 -6.48 -11.97 14.26
N LEU A 205 -7.11 -10.85 13.95
CA LEU A 205 -7.68 -10.58 12.62
C LEU A 205 -6.59 -10.66 11.53
N MET A 206 -5.45 -10.00 11.75
CA MET A 206 -4.27 -10.07 10.88
C MET A 206 -3.79 -11.51 10.68
N TYR A 207 -3.69 -12.28 11.77
CA TYR A 207 -3.30 -13.69 11.71
C TYR A 207 -4.26 -14.53 10.88
N CYS A 208 -5.57 -14.37 11.07
CA CYS A 208 -6.59 -15.08 10.30
C CYS A 208 -6.50 -14.74 8.80
N GLY A 209 -6.32 -13.46 8.45
CA GLY A 209 -6.16 -13.02 7.07
C GLY A 209 -4.94 -13.64 6.38
N ILE A 210 -3.77 -13.56 7.03
CA ILE A 210 -2.52 -14.11 6.50
C ILE A 210 -2.57 -15.64 6.42
N HIS A 211 -3.09 -16.32 7.43
CA HIS A 211 -3.22 -17.77 7.44
C HIS A 211 -4.13 -18.28 6.32
N ARG A 212 -5.25 -17.58 6.08
CA ARG A 212 -6.13 -17.86 4.94
C ARG A 212 -5.37 -17.75 3.61
N PHE A 213 -4.67 -16.64 3.38
CA PHE A 213 -3.97 -16.42 2.11
C PHE A 213 -2.84 -17.39 1.86
N LEU A 214 -2.02 -17.66 2.88
CA LEU A 214 -0.91 -18.59 2.73
C LEU A 214 -1.40 -20.02 2.50
N SER A 215 -2.50 -20.41 3.14
CA SER A 215 -3.15 -21.71 2.91
C SER A 215 -3.66 -21.84 1.47
N GLU A 216 -4.23 -20.78 0.90
CA GLU A 216 -4.68 -20.75 -0.49
C GLU A 216 -3.51 -20.78 -1.48
N ASP A 217 -2.41 -20.10 -1.16
CA ASP A 217 -1.18 -20.14 -1.98
C ASP A 217 -0.60 -21.55 -2.01
N TYR A 218 -0.44 -22.17 -0.84
CA TYR A 218 0.09 -23.52 -0.74
C TYR A 218 -0.83 -24.53 -1.43
N SER A 219 -2.16 -24.37 -1.34
CA SER A 219 -3.11 -25.26 -2.02
C SER A 219 -3.09 -25.15 -3.56
N GLY A 220 -2.41 -24.14 -4.10
CA GLY A 220 -2.20 -23.96 -5.54
C GLY A 220 -0.84 -24.44 -6.04
N LEU A 221 0.04 -24.89 -5.15
CA LEU A 221 1.37 -25.38 -5.47
C LEU A 221 1.36 -26.90 -5.68
N GLU A 222 2.13 -27.36 -6.67
CA GLU A 222 2.23 -28.79 -7.01
C GLU A 222 2.72 -29.65 -5.85
N ALA A 223 3.61 -29.11 -5.00
CA ALA A 223 4.13 -29.77 -3.81
C ALA A 223 3.03 -30.16 -2.78
N PHE A 224 1.83 -29.60 -2.90
CA PHE A 224 0.68 -29.91 -2.05
C PHE A 224 -0.50 -30.51 -2.84
N ALA A 225 -0.27 -30.94 -4.09
CA ALA A 225 -1.28 -31.60 -4.90
C ALA A 225 -1.82 -32.85 -4.17
N GLY A 226 -3.14 -33.04 -4.21
CA GLY A 226 -3.82 -34.16 -3.54
C GLY A 226 -4.00 -34.01 -2.02
N MET A 227 -3.43 -32.99 -1.37
CA MET A 227 -3.64 -32.76 0.06
C MET A 227 -5.01 -32.13 0.34
N SER A 228 -5.62 -32.50 1.48
CA SER A 228 -6.83 -31.84 1.95
C SER A 228 -6.54 -30.41 2.41
N LEU A 229 -7.52 -29.51 2.27
CA LEU A 229 -7.38 -28.11 2.72
C LEU A 229 -6.99 -28.02 4.21
N ASN A 230 -7.48 -28.92 5.06
CA ASN A 230 -7.13 -28.96 6.47
C ASN A 230 -5.66 -29.34 6.70
N ALA A 231 -5.11 -30.26 5.90
CA ALA A 231 -3.70 -30.62 5.97
C ALA A 231 -2.82 -29.44 5.52
N VAL A 232 -3.19 -28.75 4.43
CA VAL A 232 -2.48 -27.55 3.97
C VAL A 232 -2.52 -26.43 5.01
N LYS A 233 -3.69 -26.15 5.61
CA LYS A 233 -3.83 -25.18 6.69
C LYS A 233 -2.92 -25.49 7.88
N LYS A 234 -2.76 -26.76 8.23
CA LYS A 234 -1.85 -27.19 9.32
C LYS A 234 -0.40 -26.87 8.99
N ILE A 235 0.03 -27.06 7.74
CA ILE A 235 1.39 -26.74 7.28
C ILE A 235 1.61 -25.23 7.16
N ALA A 236 0.62 -24.48 6.68
CA ALA A 236 0.71 -23.03 6.53
C ALA A 236 0.74 -22.29 7.88
N LYS A 237 0.25 -22.90 8.96
CA LYS A 237 0.15 -22.27 10.29
C LYS A 237 1.49 -21.69 10.81
N PRO A 238 2.58 -22.47 10.96
CA PRO A 238 3.86 -21.92 11.43
C PRO A 238 4.43 -20.86 10.48
N ALA A 239 4.31 -21.07 9.17
CA ALA A 239 4.77 -20.09 8.18
C ALA A 239 4.00 -18.77 8.28
N SER A 240 2.70 -18.80 8.56
CA SER A 240 1.85 -17.61 8.74
C SER A 240 2.29 -16.78 9.95
N GLN A 241 2.66 -17.45 11.05
CA GLN A 241 3.18 -16.77 12.23
C GLN A 241 4.52 -16.10 11.93
N ARG A 242 5.41 -16.76 11.18
CA ARG A 242 6.70 -16.17 10.76
C ARG A 242 6.52 -15.00 9.78
N VAL A 243 5.52 -15.05 8.89
CA VAL A 243 5.20 -13.92 8.00
C VAL A 243 4.83 -12.69 8.83
N ILE A 244 3.99 -12.84 9.86
CA ILE A 244 3.63 -11.73 10.75
C ILE A 244 4.85 -11.22 11.51
N GLN A 245 5.65 -12.14 12.07
CA GLN A 245 6.88 -11.81 12.79
C GLN A 245 7.83 -10.96 11.94
N ARG A 246 8.09 -11.38 10.69
CA ARG A 246 8.94 -10.62 9.76
C ARG A 246 8.28 -9.34 9.27
N SER A 247 6.95 -9.29 9.17
CA SER A 247 6.21 -8.06 8.82
C SER A 247 6.32 -7.00 9.92
N GLU A 248 6.33 -7.40 11.19
CA GLU A 248 6.59 -6.50 12.31
C GLU A 248 8.04 -6.02 12.32
N ALA A 249 9.01 -6.90 12.09
CA ALA A 249 10.43 -6.52 11.95
C ALA A 249 10.63 -5.54 10.79
N TRP A 250 10.06 -5.82 9.62
CA TRP A 250 10.08 -4.92 8.46
C TRP A 250 9.40 -3.58 8.78
N SER A 251 8.30 -3.60 9.53
CA SER A 251 7.64 -2.37 9.97
C SER A 251 8.51 -1.54 10.90
N ALA A 252 9.22 -2.16 11.84
CA ALA A 252 10.13 -1.49 12.76
C ALA A 252 11.34 -0.89 12.03
N LEU A 253 11.94 -1.63 11.09
CA LEU A 253 13.00 -1.13 10.22
C LEU A 253 12.55 0.12 9.45
N LEU A 254 11.38 0.04 8.82
CA LEU A 254 10.84 1.16 8.05
C LEU A 254 10.49 2.36 8.92
N GLN A 255 10.05 2.14 10.16
CA GLN A 255 9.80 3.22 11.12
C GLN A 255 11.09 3.90 11.57
N ALA A 256 12.18 3.14 11.75
CA ALA A 256 13.50 3.68 12.08
C ALA A 256 14.08 4.48 10.90
N ARG A 257 13.92 3.97 9.67
CA ARG A 257 14.44 4.59 8.46
C ARG A 257 13.65 5.82 8.02
N TYR A 258 12.33 5.80 8.16
CA TYR A 258 11.42 6.83 7.65
C TYR A 258 10.52 7.41 8.76
N PRO A 259 11.09 8.00 9.82
CA PRO A 259 10.33 8.40 11.00
C PRO A 259 9.26 9.45 10.70
N ASP A 260 9.56 10.36 9.77
CA ASP A 260 8.69 11.46 9.35
C ASP A 260 7.72 11.11 8.22
N CYS A 261 7.80 9.91 7.63
CA CYS A 261 6.88 9.50 6.58
C CYS A 261 5.52 9.08 7.16
N LEU A 262 4.45 9.34 6.40
CA LEU A 262 3.16 8.71 6.66
C LEU A 262 3.25 7.21 6.36
N ARG A 263 2.66 6.39 7.23
CA ARG A 263 2.75 4.95 7.12
C ARG A 263 1.51 4.38 6.42
N LEU A 264 1.62 4.05 5.14
CA LEU A 264 0.55 3.36 4.43
C LEU A 264 0.59 1.85 4.68
N SER A 265 -0.55 1.19 4.50
CA SER A 265 -0.72 -0.25 4.63
C SER A 265 -1.71 -0.76 3.60
N ILE A 266 -1.49 -1.95 3.05
CA ILE A 266 -2.46 -2.65 2.20
C ILE A 266 -3.46 -3.49 3.00
N HIS A 267 -3.27 -3.57 4.33
CA HIS A 267 -4.18 -4.26 5.23
C HIS A 267 -5.14 -3.27 5.88
N PRO A 268 -6.39 -3.68 6.16
CA PRO A 268 -7.32 -2.92 6.97
C PRO A 268 -6.67 -2.49 8.29
N GLN A 269 -6.93 -1.26 8.75
CA GLN A 269 -6.44 -0.73 10.02
C GLN A 269 -7.61 -0.28 10.90
N LEU A 270 -7.37 -0.18 12.21
CA LEU A 270 -8.27 0.52 13.12
C LEU A 270 -8.42 1.99 12.70
N ALA A 271 -9.53 2.63 13.07
CA ALA A 271 -9.80 4.02 12.75
C ALA A 271 -8.71 4.95 13.32
N VAL A 272 -8.28 4.71 14.56
CA VAL A 272 -7.13 5.39 15.17
C VAL A 272 -5.92 4.46 15.12
N SER A 273 -4.98 4.74 14.23
CA SER A 273 -3.78 3.94 14.01
C SER A 273 -2.63 4.80 13.50
N THR A 274 -1.40 4.40 13.79
CA THR A 274 -0.22 5.02 13.16
C THR A 274 -0.07 4.63 11.69
N LYS A 275 -0.75 3.55 11.26
CA LYS A 275 -0.79 3.06 9.89
C LYS A 275 -2.13 3.43 9.25
N ILE A 276 -2.09 3.86 8.00
CA ILE A 276 -3.27 4.17 7.20
C ILE A 276 -3.47 3.04 6.20
N GLY A 277 -4.50 2.22 6.42
CA GLY A 277 -4.91 1.21 5.44
C GLY A 277 -5.42 1.91 4.18
N ILE A 278 -4.96 1.53 3.00
CA ILE A 278 -5.41 2.10 1.71
C ILE A 278 -5.91 1.01 0.77
N ARG A 279 -6.99 1.30 0.04
CA ARG A 279 -7.48 0.47 -1.05
C ARG A 279 -6.74 0.84 -2.33
N LEU A 280 -5.99 -0.12 -2.90
CA LEU A 280 -5.26 0.08 -4.14
C LEU A 280 -6.13 -0.07 -5.39
N VAL A 281 -7.06 -1.03 -5.37
CA VAL A 281 -7.97 -1.32 -6.48
C VAL A 281 -9.32 -1.71 -5.87
N PRO A 282 -10.46 -1.31 -6.46
CA PRO A 282 -11.77 -1.76 -6.00
C PRO A 282 -11.88 -3.29 -5.89
N THR A 283 -12.32 -3.77 -4.72
CA THR A 283 -12.48 -5.19 -4.39
C THR A 283 -13.62 -5.38 -3.39
N SER A 284 -14.32 -6.51 -3.48
CA SER A 284 -15.32 -6.95 -2.49
C SER A 284 -14.70 -7.61 -1.25
N ASP A 285 -13.43 -8.05 -1.33
CA ASP A 285 -12.68 -8.62 -0.22
C ASP A 285 -11.64 -7.60 0.26
N LEU A 286 -11.79 -7.12 1.50
CA LEU A 286 -10.96 -6.10 2.15
C LEU A 286 -9.48 -6.46 2.24
N TRP A 287 -9.16 -7.75 2.16
CA TRP A 287 -7.79 -8.24 2.30
C TRP A 287 -7.11 -8.50 0.95
N ARG A 288 -7.87 -8.39 -0.15
CA ARG A 288 -7.40 -8.75 -1.47
C ARG A 288 -6.46 -7.69 -2.02
N THR A 289 -5.33 -8.13 -2.55
CA THR A 289 -4.33 -7.28 -3.19
C THR A 289 -4.08 -7.72 -4.64
N PRO A 290 -3.53 -6.84 -5.50
CA PRO A 290 -3.23 -7.14 -6.90
C PRO A 290 -2.42 -8.43 -7.11
N TRP A 291 -1.42 -8.67 -6.26
CA TRP A 291 -0.54 -9.83 -6.37
C TRP A 291 -1.16 -11.17 -5.95
N HIS A 292 -2.37 -11.14 -5.38
CA HIS A 292 -3.14 -12.33 -5.04
C HIS A 292 -4.36 -12.52 -5.97
N SER A 293 -4.42 -11.79 -7.09
CA SER A 293 -5.61 -11.70 -7.94
C SER A 293 -5.27 -11.54 -9.41
N VAL A 294 -6.31 -11.55 -10.23
CA VAL A 294 -6.33 -11.09 -11.62
C VAL A 294 -7.21 -9.85 -11.71
N ALA A 295 -6.89 -8.96 -12.64
CA ALA A 295 -7.74 -7.83 -12.98
C ALA A 295 -8.93 -8.28 -13.86
N ILE A 296 -10.12 -7.80 -13.53
CA ILE A 296 -11.29 -7.81 -14.41
C ILE A 296 -11.55 -6.39 -14.89
N LYS A 297 -11.53 -6.18 -16.21
CA LYS A 297 -11.83 -4.89 -16.82
C LYS A 297 -13.23 -4.88 -17.42
N ARG A 298 -14.07 -3.94 -16.97
CA ARG A 298 -15.43 -3.74 -17.47
C ARG A 298 -15.72 -2.25 -17.63
N ARG A 299 -16.02 -1.81 -18.86
CA ARG A 299 -16.38 -0.40 -19.18
C ARG A 299 -15.39 0.62 -18.58
N GLY A 300 -14.10 0.33 -18.65
CA GLY A 300 -13.03 1.19 -18.12
C GLY A 300 -12.72 1.01 -16.63
N VAL A 301 -13.61 0.37 -15.86
CA VAL A 301 -13.39 0.05 -14.44
C VAL A 301 -12.58 -1.24 -14.31
N VAL A 302 -11.61 -1.24 -13.41
CA VAL A 302 -10.81 -2.42 -13.06
C VAL A 302 -11.16 -2.86 -11.64
N THR A 303 -11.45 -4.15 -11.48
CA THR A 303 -11.66 -4.80 -10.18
C THR A 303 -10.76 -6.01 -10.03
N LEU A 304 -10.62 -6.53 -8.80
CA LEU A 304 -9.81 -7.71 -8.51
C LEU A 304 -10.67 -8.95 -8.26
N GLU A 305 -10.28 -10.09 -8.82
CA GLU A 305 -10.89 -11.39 -8.53
C GLU A 305 -9.81 -12.51 -8.48
N LYS A 306 -10.11 -13.65 -7.83
CA LYS A 306 -9.24 -14.83 -7.87
C LYS A 306 -9.43 -15.46 -9.23
N ARG A 307 -8.35 -15.84 -9.92
CA ARG A 307 -8.46 -16.48 -11.23
C ARG A 307 -9.44 -17.66 -11.24
N SER A 308 -9.45 -18.50 -10.21
CA SER A 308 -10.35 -19.65 -10.09
C SER A 308 -11.83 -19.30 -10.02
N ASN A 309 -12.17 -18.06 -9.67
CA ASN A 309 -13.55 -17.58 -9.60
C ASN A 309 -14.01 -16.94 -10.93
N VAL A 310 -13.10 -16.78 -11.89
CA VAL A 310 -13.43 -16.16 -13.18
C VAL A 310 -14.09 -17.17 -14.09
N ASP A 311 -15.36 -16.93 -14.40
CA ASP A 311 -16.07 -17.72 -15.40
C ASP A 311 -15.72 -17.23 -16.81
N GLU A 312 -14.91 -18.01 -17.52
CA GLU A 312 -14.42 -17.67 -18.87
C GLU A 312 -15.52 -17.69 -19.95
N ARG A 313 -16.73 -18.18 -19.64
CA ARG A 313 -17.89 -18.01 -20.54
C ARG A 313 -18.33 -16.54 -20.64
N PHE A 314 -18.07 -15.76 -19.58
CA PHE A 314 -18.46 -14.35 -19.49
C PHE A 314 -17.25 -13.40 -19.51
N HIS A 315 -16.03 -13.95 -19.41
CA HIS A 315 -14.79 -13.20 -19.30
C HIS A 315 -13.75 -13.73 -20.28
N ARG A 316 -13.19 -12.85 -21.12
CA ARG A 316 -12.16 -13.25 -22.08
C ARG A 316 -10.79 -12.83 -21.58
N LEU A 317 -9.84 -13.77 -21.55
CA LEU A 317 -8.46 -13.48 -21.22
C LEU A 317 -7.82 -12.62 -22.33
N VAL A 318 -7.33 -11.45 -21.95
CA VAL A 318 -6.66 -10.49 -22.83
C VAL A 318 -5.15 -10.65 -22.70
N PHE A 319 -4.47 -10.72 -23.84
CA PHE A 319 -3.02 -10.72 -23.92
C PHE A 319 -2.49 -9.34 -24.32
N ARG A 320 -1.38 -8.92 -23.71
CA ARG A 320 -0.64 -7.71 -24.07
C ARG A 320 0.81 -8.08 -24.26
N LYS A 321 1.39 -7.73 -25.42
CA LYS A 321 2.78 -8.09 -25.79
C LYS A 321 3.07 -9.59 -25.59
N GLY A 322 2.13 -10.45 -25.98
CA GLY A 322 2.25 -11.91 -25.87
C GLY A 322 2.11 -12.49 -24.46
N ARG A 323 1.77 -11.68 -23.44
CA ARG A 323 1.60 -12.14 -22.05
C ARG A 323 0.16 -11.98 -21.57
N PRO A 324 -0.37 -12.90 -20.74
CA PRO A 324 -1.71 -12.75 -20.16
C PRO A 324 -1.74 -11.51 -19.25
N CYS A 325 -2.75 -10.65 -19.42
CA CYS A 325 -2.76 -9.32 -18.81
C CYS A 325 -3.95 -9.10 -17.88
N HIS A 326 -5.16 -9.47 -18.29
CA HIS A 326 -6.39 -9.34 -17.50
C HIS A 326 -7.52 -10.08 -18.17
N TYR A 327 -8.66 -10.19 -17.49
CA TYR A 327 -9.90 -10.61 -18.13
C TYR A 327 -10.74 -9.39 -18.50
N ALA A 328 -11.26 -9.35 -19.73
CA ALA A 328 -12.28 -8.40 -20.14
C ALA A 328 -13.66 -9.03 -19.96
N SER A 329 -14.57 -8.33 -19.27
CA SER A 329 -15.96 -8.77 -19.15
C SER A 329 -16.69 -8.54 -20.47
N ALA A 330 -17.36 -9.56 -21.00
CA ALA A 330 -18.11 -9.49 -22.24
C ALA A 330 -19.53 -8.92 -22.07
N GLN A 331 -19.91 -8.48 -20.86
CA GLN A 331 -21.25 -8.00 -20.47
C GLN A 331 -21.28 -6.53 -20.04
#